data_AF-A0A2N3Y5V8-F1
#
_entry.id   AF-A0A2N3Y5V8-F1
#
_cell.length_a   1.000
_cell.length_b   1.000
_cell.length_c   1.000
_cell.angle_alpha   90.00
_cell.angle_beta   90.00
_cell.angle_gamma   90.00
#
_symmetry.space_group_name_H-M   'P 1'
#
loop_
_entity.id
_entity.type
_entity.pdbx_description
1 polymer ?
#
loop_
_entity_poly.entity_id
_entity_poly.type
_entity_poly.pdbx_seq_one_letter_code
_entity_poly.pdbx_strand_id
1 'polypeptide(L)'
;MRQRDAAAPPRLRPGCSVFTVDGRGAVLRDAAGAMFDIALPGNELAAVRSALAGENGVEPEALAAFRQAGHLGARATWPAERARVVVLAREDAPFCEALRRAGADPVVVPATSTAADILACDPAAVCAWSDGPAPSAWRELDVLVDHGVAWQRASREGRHVLVEPVAGEVRHRDVVARRLAAAGSGHRHLAEFWAQHDTGEALHGDEDADPSDLALVAALLVNDLRAWALGSRSGESAFHPLPLPVDRRLRVVDLDTGAISDHPVLPVPASAP
;
A
#
# COMPACT_ATOMS: atom_id res chain seq x y z
N MET A 1 -18.04 -13.09 40.89
CA MET A 1 -17.85 -14.08 39.81
C MET A 1 -17.51 -13.29 38.55
N ARG A 2 -16.22 -13.13 38.21
CA ARG A 2 -15.81 -12.38 37.01
C ARG A 2 -16.03 -13.30 35.82
N GLN A 3 -16.91 -12.90 34.92
CA GLN A 3 -17.09 -13.51 33.61
C GLN A 3 -15.71 -13.46 32.92
N ARG A 4 -15.07 -14.62 32.75
CA ARG A 4 -13.92 -14.71 31.85
C ARG A 4 -14.47 -14.34 30.48
N ASP A 5 -14.00 -13.26 29.88
CA ASP A 5 -14.22 -13.00 28.47
C ASP A 5 -13.81 -14.27 27.73
N ALA A 6 -14.79 -14.93 27.11
CA ALA A 6 -14.51 -16.10 26.30
C ALA A 6 -13.58 -15.64 25.19
N ALA A 7 -12.39 -16.24 25.12
CA ALA A 7 -11.44 -15.95 24.06
C ALA A 7 -12.16 -16.12 22.71
N ALA A 8 -12.01 -15.13 21.82
CA ALA A 8 -12.62 -15.20 20.50
C ALA A 8 -12.21 -16.53 19.82
N PRO A 9 -13.14 -17.19 19.09
CA PRO A 9 -12.83 -18.46 18.46
C PRO A 9 -11.66 -18.31 17.48
N PRO A 10 -10.82 -19.35 17.32
CA PRO A 10 -9.74 -19.34 16.34
C PRO A 10 -10.34 -19.14 14.94
N ARG A 11 -9.68 -18.32 14.12
CA ARG A 11 -10.11 -18.03 12.75
C ARG A 11 -8.96 -18.22 11.79
N LEU A 12 -9.28 -18.75 10.61
CA LEU A 12 -8.35 -18.76 9.48
C LEU A 12 -8.00 -17.32 9.09
N ARG A 13 -6.74 -17.10 8.76
CA ARG A 13 -6.27 -15.82 8.21
C ARG A 13 -7.05 -15.51 6.92
N PRO A 14 -7.38 -14.23 6.66
CA PRO A 14 -8.00 -13.84 5.39
C PRO A 14 -7.23 -14.37 4.18
N GLY A 15 -7.94 -15.02 3.26
CA GLY A 15 -7.36 -15.69 2.09
C GLY A 15 -7.09 -17.18 2.28
N CYS A 16 -6.99 -17.66 3.52
CA CYS A 16 -6.91 -19.10 3.80
C CYS A 16 -8.29 -19.76 3.69
N SER A 17 -8.33 -21.04 3.33
CA SER A 17 -9.56 -21.84 3.26
C SER A 17 -9.27 -23.30 3.52
N VAL A 18 -10.13 -23.97 4.29
CA VAL A 18 -10.10 -25.42 4.47
C VAL A 18 -11.31 -26.02 3.78
N PHE A 19 -11.09 -26.95 2.86
CA PHE A 19 -12.14 -27.61 2.10
C PHE A 19 -11.81 -29.10 1.90
N THR A 20 -12.68 -29.84 1.23
CA THR A 20 -12.53 -31.28 0.96
C THR A 20 -12.55 -31.54 -0.53
N VAL A 21 -11.75 -32.50 -0.96
CA VAL A 21 -11.67 -32.98 -2.34
C VAL A 21 -12.00 -34.47 -2.36
N ASP A 22 -12.94 -34.87 -3.22
CA ASP A 22 -13.38 -36.25 -3.35
C ASP A 22 -12.21 -37.18 -3.67
N GLY A 23 -12.11 -38.28 -2.93
CA GLY A 23 -11.02 -39.26 -3.08
C GLY A 23 -9.64 -38.81 -2.57
N ARG A 24 -9.47 -37.56 -2.12
CA ARG A 24 -8.17 -37.00 -1.66
C ARG A 24 -8.19 -36.50 -0.21
N GLY A 25 -9.35 -36.12 0.31
CA GLY A 25 -9.51 -35.70 1.70
C GLY A 25 -9.47 -34.18 1.87
N ALA A 26 -9.03 -33.70 3.04
CA ALA A 26 -9.05 -32.28 3.37
C ALA A 26 -7.82 -31.54 2.82
N VAL A 27 -8.05 -30.32 2.37
CA VAL A 27 -7.03 -29.45 1.77
C VAL A 27 -7.09 -28.08 2.43
N LEU A 28 -5.91 -27.52 2.74
CA LEU A 28 -5.72 -26.12 3.09
C LEU A 28 -5.27 -25.36 1.83
N ARG A 29 -6.01 -24.33 1.45
CA ARG A 29 -5.49 -23.25 0.62
C ARG A 29 -4.98 -22.15 1.55
N ASP A 30 -3.73 -21.75 1.44
CA ASP A 30 -3.20 -20.63 2.23
C ASP A 30 -3.54 -19.26 1.61
N ALA A 31 -3.15 -18.18 2.29
CA ALA A 31 -3.39 -16.82 1.82
C ALA A 31 -2.59 -16.44 0.56
N ALA A 32 -1.50 -17.15 0.28
CA ALA A 32 -0.65 -16.95 -0.89
C ALA A 32 -1.17 -17.71 -2.14
N GLY A 33 -2.12 -18.62 -1.95
CA GLY A 33 -2.74 -19.44 -2.98
C GLY A 33 -2.19 -20.85 -3.10
N ALA A 34 -1.21 -21.23 -2.26
CA ALA A 34 -0.68 -22.58 -2.24
C ALA A 34 -1.69 -23.56 -1.62
N MET A 35 -1.65 -24.82 -2.05
CA MET A 35 -2.54 -25.87 -1.58
C MET A 35 -1.76 -26.98 -0.90
N PHE A 36 -2.23 -27.41 0.27
CA PHE A 36 -1.61 -28.44 1.10
C PHE A 36 -2.64 -29.49 1.51
N ASP A 37 -2.30 -30.77 1.34
CA ASP A 37 -3.12 -31.86 1.88
C ASP A 37 -3.02 -31.86 3.42
N ILE A 38 -4.17 -31.98 4.10
CA ILE A 38 -4.26 -32.03 5.56
C ILE A 38 -4.36 -33.50 5.96
N ALA A 39 -3.25 -34.04 6.46
CA ALA A 39 -3.17 -35.42 6.95
C ALA A 39 -3.65 -35.54 8.41
N LEU A 40 -4.93 -35.21 8.66
CA LEU A 40 -5.56 -35.39 9.97
C LEU A 40 -6.59 -36.53 9.95
N PRO A 41 -6.68 -37.34 11.02
CA PRO A 41 -7.80 -38.26 11.22
C PRO A 41 -9.16 -37.54 11.15
N GLY A 42 -10.20 -38.22 10.69
CA GLY A 42 -11.51 -37.60 10.42
C GLY A 42 -12.17 -36.95 11.64
N ASN A 43 -11.99 -37.53 12.83
CA ASN A 43 -12.48 -36.95 14.10
C ASN A 43 -11.73 -35.66 14.47
N GLU A 44 -10.41 -35.61 14.27
CA GLU A 44 -9.61 -34.41 14.54
C GLU A 44 -9.92 -33.31 13.53
N LEU A 45 -10.09 -33.64 12.25
CA LEU A 45 -10.50 -32.69 11.23
C LEU A 45 -11.89 -32.10 11.52
N ALA A 46 -12.84 -32.93 11.98
CA ALA A 46 -14.16 -32.46 12.38
C ALA A 46 -14.07 -31.49 13.57
N ALA A 47 -13.23 -31.78 14.55
CA ALA A 47 -12.98 -30.88 15.67
C ALA A 47 -12.36 -29.55 15.21
N VAL A 48 -11.40 -29.57 14.28
CA VAL A 48 -10.80 -28.36 13.69
C VAL A 48 -11.86 -27.50 12.99
N ARG A 49 -12.70 -28.12 12.15
CA ARG A 49 -13.77 -27.40 11.44
C ARG A 49 -14.76 -26.76 12.40
N SER A 50 -15.18 -27.50 13.42
CA SER A 50 -16.13 -27.01 14.42
C SER A 50 -15.54 -25.87 15.28
N ALA A 51 -14.26 -25.95 15.63
CA ALA A 51 -13.56 -24.87 16.32
C ALA A 51 -13.44 -23.60 15.46
N LEU A 52 -13.11 -23.74 14.17
CA LEU A 52 -13.03 -22.62 13.22
C LEU A 52 -14.40 -22.00 12.92
N ALA A 53 -15.47 -22.79 12.98
CA ALA A 53 -16.86 -22.34 12.88
C ALA A 53 -17.36 -21.67 14.18
N GLY A 54 -16.63 -21.82 15.29
CA GLY A 54 -17.00 -21.27 16.60
C GLY A 54 -18.07 -22.07 17.34
N GLU A 55 -18.29 -23.33 16.98
CA GLU A 55 -19.42 -24.14 17.46
C GLU A 55 -19.14 -24.83 18.81
N ASN A 56 -17.92 -25.31 19.04
CA ASN A 56 -17.62 -26.20 20.18
C ASN A 56 -16.83 -25.55 21.32
N GLY A 57 -16.29 -24.34 21.15
CA GLY A 57 -15.51 -23.61 22.17
C GLY A 57 -14.20 -24.27 22.65
N VAL A 58 -14.00 -25.55 22.36
CA VAL A 58 -12.78 -26.33 22.66
C VAL A 58 -11.85 -26.26 21.46
N GLU A 59 -10.63 -25.79 21.69
CA GLU A 59 -9.61 -25.72 20.65
C GLU A 59 -8.86 -27.06 20.54
N PRO A 60 -8.93 -27.79 19.41
CA PRO A 60 -8.14 -28.98 19.19
C PRO A 60 -6.65 -28.67 19.04
N GLU A 61 -5.79 -29.58 19.50
CA GLU A 61 -4.32 -29.44 19.43
C GLU A 61 -3.80 -29.21 18.00
N ALA A 62 -4.47 -29.79 17.00
CA ALA A 62 -4.13 -29.62 15.59
C ALA A 62 -4.11 -28.14 15.13
N LEU A 63 -4.85 -27.23 15.79
CA LEU A 63 -4.81 -25.80 15.48
C LEU A 63 -3.48 -25.13 15.89
N ALA A 64 -2.69 -25.75 16.78
CA ALA A 64 -1.34 -25.28 17.08
C ALA A 64 -0.45 -25.30 15.82
N ALA A 65 -0.57 -26.35 14.98
CA ALA A 65 0.17 -26.43 13.72
C ALA A 65 -0.25 -25.32 12.73
N PHE A 66 -1.55 -25.05 12.63
CA PHE A 66 -2.06 -23.95 11.79
C PHE A 66 -1.54 -22.60 12.27
N ARG A 67 -1.48 -22.39 13.59
CA ARG A 67 -0.96 -21.16 14.20
C ARG A 67 0.53 -21.00 13.95
N GLN A 68 1.31 -22.06 14.19
CA GLN A 68 2.75 -22.07 13.96
C GLN A 68 3.11 -21.81 12.50
N ALA A 69 2.30 -22.33 11.56
CA ALA A 69 2.45 -22.07 10.14
C ALA A 69 1.85 -20.72 9.68
N GLY A 70 1.30 -19.91 10.59
CA GLY A 70 0.78 -18.57 10.27
C GLY A 70 -0.56 -18.56 9.50
N HIS A 71 -1.31 -19.66 9.53
CA HIS A 71 -2.60 -19.80 8.85
C HIS A 71 -3.79 -19.33 9.71
N LEU A 72 -3.58 -19.04 11.00
CA LEU A 72 -4.60 -18.46 11.88
C LEU A 72 -4.33 -16.98 12.14
N GLY A 73 -5.40 -16.22 12.37
CA GLY A 73 -5.32 -14.84 12.83
C GLY A 73 -6.28 -13.89 12.12
N ALA A 74 -6.36 -12.66 12.64
CA ALA A 74 -7.11 -11.59 12.00
C ALA A 74 -6.27 -10.86 10.95
N ARG A 75 -6.93 -10.02 10.14
CA ARG A 75 -6.21 -9.06 9.30
C ARG A 75 -5.49 -8.07 10.22
N ALA A 76 -4.20 -7.84 9.98
CA ALA A 76 -3.45 -6.82 10.71
C ALA A 76 -4.10 -5.44 10.50
N THR A 77 -4.29 -4.70 11.59
CA THR A 77 -4.88 -3.36 11.61
C THR A 77 -3.79 -2.30 11.60
N TRP A 78 -4.11 -1.11 11.09
CA TRP A 78 -3.19 0.02 11.12
C TRP A 78 -2.76 0.33 12.57
N PRO A 79 -1.45 0.46 12.87
CA PRO A 79 -0.99 0.74 14.22
C PRO A 79 -1.36 2.16 14.66
N ALA A 80 -1.80 2.34 15.91
CA ALA A 80 -2.27 3.63 16.41
C ALA A 80 -1.17 4.71 16.34
N GLU A 81 0.07 4.33 16.65
CA GLU A 81 1.26 5.18 16.58
C GLU A 81 1.62 5.66 15.17
N ARG A 82 1.04 5.02 14.13
CA ARG A 82 1.25 5.37 12.73
C ARG A 82 -0.03 5.81 12.04
N ALA A 83 -1.14 5.95 12.78
CA ALA A 83 -2.46 6.18 12.19
C ALA A 83 -2.59 7.59 11.60
N ARG A 84 -1.93 8.59 12.18
CA ARG A 84 -2.07 9.98 11.75
C ARG A 84 -1.39 10.23 10.41
N VAL A 85 -2.18 10.52 9.38
CA VAL A 85 -1.69 10.73 8.00
C VAL A 85 -2.15 12.09 7.49
N VAL A 86 -1.22 12.96 7.11
CA VAL A 86 -1.56 14.23 6.46
C VAL A 86 -1.89 14.00 4.99
N VAL A 87 -2.98 14.60 4.50
CA VAL A 87 -3.42 14.52 3.10
C VAL A 87 -3.15 15.85 2.40
N LEU A 88 -2.42 15.79 1.28
CA LEU A 88 -2.11 16.92 0.39
C LEU A 88 -2.73 16.66 -0.99
N ALA A 89 -3.96 17.13 -1.20
CA ALA A 89 -4.68 16.99 -2.47
C ALA A 89 -5.63 18.17 -2.65
N ARG A 90 -5.95 18.54 -3.89
CA ARG A 90 -7.06 19.46 -4.18
C ARG A 90 -8.40 18.76 -3.92
N GLU A 91 -8.54 17.53 -4.40
CA GLU A 91 -9.67 16.64 -4.16
C GLU A 91 -9.30 15.59 -3.09
N ASP A 92 -9.50 15.92 -1.82
CA ASP A 92 -9.01 15.12 -0.67
C ASP A 92 -9.96 13.96 -0.26
N ALA A 93 -11.25 14.09 -0.55
CA ALA A 93 -12.28 13.18 -0.04
C ALA A 93 -12.02 11.68 -0.33
N PRO A 94 -11.63 11.26 -1.57
CA PRO A 94 -11.35 9.85 -1.86
C PRO A 94 -10.19 9.29 -1.03
N PHE A 95 -9.14 10.08 -0.82
CA PHE A 95 -7.96 9.70 -0.05
C PHE A 95 -8.29 9.57 1.44
N CYS A 96 -8.99 10.57 1.99
CA CYS A 96 -9.46 10.54 3.38
C CYS A 96 -10.37 9.34 3.66
N GLU A 97 -11.30 9.03 2.75
CA GLU A 97 -12.20 7.89 2.91
C GLU A 97 -11.44 6.56 2.87
N ALA A 98 -10.54 6.38 1.90
CA ALA A 98 -9.74 5.18 1.78
C ALA A 98 -8.82 4.98 3.00
N LEU A 99 -8.18 6.05 3.50
CA LEU A 99 -7.37 6.02 4.73
C LEU A 99 -8.19 5.59 5.95
N ARG A 100 -9.36 6.19 6.19
CA ARG A 100 -10.25 5.82 7.32
C ARG A 100 -10.69 4.36 7.23
N ARG A 101 -11.08 3.89 6.03
CA ARG A 101 -11.45 2.48 5.79
C ARG A 101 -10.28 1.52 6.09
N ALA A 102 -9.04 1.95 5.87
CA ALA A 102 -7.85 1.17 6.20
C ALA A 102 -7.45 1.22 7.69
N GLY A 103 -8.06 2.11 8.47
CA GLY A 103 -7.81 2.29 9.90
C GLY A 103 -6.85 3.43 10.25
N ALA A 104 -6.52 4.31 9.31
CA ALA A 104 -5.74 5.52 9.55
C ALA A 104 -6.64 6.70 9.99
N ASP A 105 -6.01 7.76 10.49
CA ASP A 105 -6.59 9.02 10.94
C ASP A 105 -6.11 10.17 10.04
N PRO A 106 -6.80 10.45 8.92
CA PRO A 106 -6.37 11.46 7.97
C PRO A 106 -6.62 12.88 8.46
N VAL A 107 -5.61 13.75 8.28
CA VAL A 107 -5.66 15.19 8.55
C VAL A 107 -5.44 15.94 7.23
N VAL A 108 -6.42 16.75 6.82
CA VAL A 108 -6.33 17.51 5.57
C VAL A 108 -5.64 18.83 5.84
N VAL A 109 -4.66 19.18 5.01
CA VAL A 109 -4.04 20.51 4.98
C VAL A 109 -4.01 21.02 3.53
N PRO A 110 -3.89 22.33 3.28
CA PRO A 110 -3.78 22.85 1.92
C PRO A 110 -2.68 22.15 1.12
N ALA A 111 -2.93 21.84 -0.16
CA ALA A 111 -1.95 21.18 -1.03
C ALA A 111 -0.62 21.95 -1.18
N THR A 112 -0.62 23.25 -0.90
CA THR A 112 0.53 24.16 -0.90
C THR A 112 1.24 24.29 0.46
N SER A 113 0.85 23.46 1.44
CA SER A 113 1.43 23.51 2.79
C SER A 113 2.91 23.15 2.78
N THR A 114 3.69 23.87 3.58
CA THR A 114 5.14 23.65 3.69
C THR A 114 5.44 22.44 4.58
N ALA A 115 6.67 21.95 4.55
CA ALA A 115 7.11 20.91 5.47
C ALA A 115 6.91 21.31 6.95
N ALA A 116 7.07 22.58 7.30
CA ALA A 116 6.86 23.07 8.66
C ALA A 116 5.38 22.97 9.09
N ASP A 117 4.45 23.34 8.21
CA ASP A 117 3.01 23.25 8.46
C ASP A 117 2.58 21.78 8.65
N ILE A 118 3.16 20.89 7.84
CA ILE A 118 2.92 19.45 7.92
C ILE A 118 3.45 18.90 9.25
N LEU A 119 4.69 19.24 9.64
CA LEU A 119 5.28 18.78 10.91
C LEU A 119 4.50 19.28 12.13
N ALA A 120 3.92 20.47 12.08
CA ALA A 120 3.06 21.00 13.14
C ALA A 120 1.81 20.14 13.39
N CYS A 121 1.42 19.30 12.42
CA CYS A 121 0.33 18.35 12.57
C CYS A 121 0.73 17.05 13.28
N ASP A 122 2.01 16.83 13.59
CA ASP A 122 2.56 15.58 14.15
C ASP A 122 2.15 14.30 13.36
N PRO A 123 2.34 14.26 12.02
CA PRO A 123 1.95 13.10 11.22
C PRO A 123 2.96 11.96 11.32
N ALA A 124 2.48 10.73 11.20
CA ALA A 124 3.35 9.58 10.93
C ALA A 124 3.71 9.49 9.43
N ALA A 125 2.80 9.91 8.55
CA ALA A 125 3.03 9.94 7.12
C ALA A 125 2.25 11.04 6.40
N VAL A 126 2.65 11.33 5.16
CA VAL A 126 1.92 12.17 4.20
C VAL A 126 1.40 11.32 3.04
N CYS A 127 0.17 11.59 2.59
CA CYS A 127 -0.42 11.07 1.37
C CYS A 127 -0.66 12.25 0.42
N ALA A 128 0.05 12.32 -0.71
CA ALA A 128 -0.06 13.44 -1.65
C ALA A 128 -0.55 13.00 -3.02
N TRP A 129 -1.38 13.84 -3.63
CA TRP A 129 -1.90 13.68 -4.99
C TRP A 129 -1.73 14.96 -5.79
N SER A 130 -1.30 14.82 -7.04
CA SER A 130 -1.27 15.87 -8.05
C SER A 130 -2.02 15.41 -9.29
N ASP A 131 -3.08 16.15 -9.66
CA ASP A 131 -3.73 15.97 -10.95
C ASP A 131 -2.96 16.76 -12.02
N GLY A 132 -1.86 16.15 -12.46
CA GLY A 132 -0.76 16.78 -13.18
C GLY A 132 0.57 16.18 -12.73
N PRO A 133 1.71 16.51 -13.39
CA PRO A 133 3.04 16.15 -12.92
C PRO A 133 3.25 16.52 -11.45
N ALA A 134 4.21 15.83 -10.83
CA ALA A 134 4.64 16.14 -9.47
C ALA A 134 5.07 17.63 -9.36
N PRO A 135 4.45 18.44 -8.49
CA PRO A 135 4.83 19.84 -8.28
C PRO A 135 6.28 19.96 -7.80
N SER A 136 6.98 21.02 -8.20
CA SER A 136 8.39 21.20 -7.82
C SER A 136 8.60 21.27 -6.30
N ALA A 137 7.61 21.81 -5.58
CA ALA A 137 7.56 21.89 -4.12
C ALA A 137 7.65 20.52 -3.42
N TRP A 138 7.33 19.42 -4.09
CA TRP A 138 7.48 18.08 -3.52
C TRP A 138 8.94 17.71 -3.21
N ARG A 139 9.92 18.38 -3.84
CA ARG A 139 11.34 18.24 -3.47
C ARG A 139 11.58 18.64 -2.02
N GLU A 140 10.86 19.64 -1.52
CA GLU A 140 11.03 20.14 -0.15
C GLU A 140 10.47 19.15 0.89
N LEU A 141 9.51 18.30 0.49
CA LEU A 141 8.94 17.27 1.37
C LEU A 141 9.92 16.14 1.71
N ASP A 142 11.05 16.03 0.99
CA ASP A 142 12.09 15.05 1.31
C ASP A 142 12.65 15.25 2.73
N VAL A 143 12.61 16.49 3.27
CA VAL A 143 13.04 16.80 4.65
C VAL A 143 12.18 16.12 5.72
N LEU A 144 10.92 15.79 5.40
CA LEU A 144 10.01 15.14 6.34
C LEU A 144 10.53 13.78 6.80
N VAL A 145 11.25 13.08 5.91
CA VAL A 145 11.80 11.76 6.22
C VAL A 145 12.92 11.85 7.26
N ASP A 146 13.68 12.95 7.25
CA ASP A 146 14.73 13.20 8.24
C ASP A 146 14.12 13.49 9.64
N HIS A 147 12.83 13.83 9.68
CA HIS A 147 12.01 13.95 10.90
C HIS A 147 11.22 12.68 11.24
N GLY A 148 11.47 11.56 10.55
CA GLY A 148 10.78 10.30 10.79
C GLY A 148 9.36 10.23 10.21
N VAL A 149 8.96 11.20 9.41
CA VAL A 149 7.65 11.25 8.73
C VAL A 149 7.80 10.65 7.33
N ALA A 150 7.08 9.56 7.05
CA ALA A 150 7.06 8.99 5.71
C ALA A 150 6.20 9.84 4.76
N TRP A 151 6.31 9.62 3.46
CA TRP A 151 5.34 10.11 2.50
C TRP A 151 5.06 9.07 1.43
N GLN A 152 3.88 9.14 0.83
CA GLN A 152 3.50 8.38 -0.35
C GLN A 152 2.76 9.33 -1.29
N ARG A 153 3.18 9.35 -2.56
CA ARG A 153 2.78 10.38 -3.52
C ARG A 153 2.37 9.78 -4.85
N ALA A 154 1.38 10.39 -5.49
CA ALA A 154 1.06 10.07 -6.87
C ALA A 154 0.76 11.32 -7.70
N SER A 155 1.23 11.32 -8.94
CA SER A 155 1.01 12.37 -9.92
C SER A 155 0.47 11.78 -11.21
N ARG A 156 -0.48 12.46 -11.87
CA ARG A 156 -1.01 12.05 -13.17
C ARG A 156 -0.35 12.83 -14.31
N GLU A 157 0.17 12.12 -15.32
CA GLU A 157 0.70 12.72 -16.53
C GLU A 157 -0.03 12.15 -17.75
N GLY A 158 -1.03 12.89 -18.25
CA GLY A 158 -2.00 12.40 -19.21
C GLY A 158 -2.77 11.20 -18.65
N ARG A 159 -2.85 10.10 -19.41
CA ARG A 159 -3.51 8.87 -18.94
C ARG A 159 -2.72 8.02 -17.94
N HIS A 160 -1.52 8.45 -17.53
CA HIS A 160 -0.66 7.63 -16.67
C HIS A 160 -0.57 8.20 -15.27
N VAL A 161 -0.81 7.38 -14.25
CA VAL A 161 -0.51 7.73 -12.86
C VAL A 161 0.83 7.14 -12.46
N LEU A 162 1.71 7.99 -11.96
CA LEU A 162 2.96 7.58 -11.32
C LEU A 162 2.76 7.60 -9.82
N VAL A 163 2.80 6.43 -9.20
CA VAL A 163 2.82 6.26 -7.74
C VAL A 163 4.27 6.04 -7.32
N GLU A 164 4.82 6.99 -6.56
CA GLU A 164 6.21 6.94 -6.12
C GLU A 164 6.43 5.85 -5.05
N PRO A 165 7.69 5.48 -4.78
CA PRO A 165 8.00 4.68 -3.61
C PRO A 165 7.60 5.40 -2.32
N VAL A 166 7.15 4.65 -1.31
CA VAL A 166 6.98 5.20 0.04
C VAL A 166 8.35 5.67 0.53
N ALA A 167 8.43 6.90 1.04
CA ALA A 167 9.68 7.52 1.43
C ALA A 167 10.50 6.65 2.40
N GLY A 168 11.76 6.40 2.06
CA GLY A 168 12.65 5.50 2.81
C GLY A 168 14.11 5.82 2.58
N GLU A 169 14.83 5.02 1.80
CA GLU A 169 16.13 5.42 1.25
C GLU A 169 15.98 6.23 -0.04
N VAL A 170 14.95 5.89 -0.83
CA VAL A 170 14.60 6.59 -2.07
C VAL A 170 13.84 7.87 -1.72
N ARG A 171 14.20 8.95 -2.41
CA ARG A 171 13.67 10.31 -2.27
C ARG A 171 13.02 10.79 -3.58
N HIS A 172 12.30 11.91 -3.55
CA HIS A 172 11.69 12.48 -4.77
C HIS A 172 12.74 12.69 -5.87
N ARG A 173 13.89 13.26 -5.49
CA ARG A 173 15.00 13.54 -6.39
C ARG A 173 15.49 12.31 -7.16
N ASP A 174 15.41 11.13 -6.56
CA ASP A 174 15.88 9.88 -7.18
C ASP A 174 14.88 9.42 -8.25
N VAL A 175 13.58 9.59 -8.00
CA VAL A 175 12.52 9.34 -8.99
C VAL A 175 12.68 10.29 -10.18
N VAL A 176 12.86 11.59 -9.91
CA VAL A 176 13.10 12.61 -10.94
C VAL A 176 14.34 12.26 -11.77
N ALA A 177 15.47 11.97 -11.13
CA ALA A 177 16.72 11.61 -11.82
C ALA A 177 16.55 10.35 -12.68
N ARG A 178 15.90 9.31 -12.15
CA ARG A 178 15.60 8.09 -12.91
C ARG A 178 14.74 8.40 -14.15
N ARG A 179 13.70 9.23 -14.01
CA ARG A 179 12.79 9.56 -15.10
C ARG A 179 13.50 10.38 -16.19
N LEU A 180 14.33 11.35 -15.80
CA LEU A 180 15.16 12.10 -16.74
C LEU A 180 16.14 11.18 -17.48
N ALA A 181 16.80 10.26 -16.77
CA ALA A 181 17.69 9.28 -17.40
C ALA A 181 16.93 8.36 -18.37
N ALA A 182 15.74 7.89 -18.00
CA ALA A 182 14.90 7.04 -18.85
C ALA A 182 14.36 7.77 -20.09
N ALA A 183 14.21 9.09 -20.04
CA ALA A 183 13.81 9.90 -21.19
C ALA A 183 14.90 10.01 -22.28
N GLY A 184 16.14 9.58 -22.00
CA GLY A 184 17.22 9.57 -22.98
C GLY A 184 17.45 10.96 -23.59
N SER A 185 17.43 11.08 -24.92
CA SER A 185 17.54 12.38 -25.61
C SER A 185 16.36 13.33 -25.35
N GLY A 186 15.24 12.85 -24.82
CA GLY A 186 14.05 13.63 -24.46
C GLY A 186 14.10 14.28 -23.07
N HIS A 187 15.16 14.09 -22.28
CA HIS A 187 15.25 14.62 -20.91
C HIS A 187 15.02 16.15 -20.83
N ARG A 188 15.47 16.92 -21.82
CA ARG A 188 15.24 18.38 -21.88
C ARG A 188 13.76 18.72 -22.09
N HIS A 189 13.08 17.99 -22.97
CA HIS A 189 11.65 18.18 -23.20
C HIS A 189 10.84 17.81 -21.95
N LEU A 190 11.23 16.73 -21.26
CA LEU A 190 10.58 16.31 -20.02
C LEU A 190 10.78 17.33 -18.90
N ALA A 191 11.99 17.85 -18.72
CA ALA A 191 12.27 18.89 -17.74
C ALA A 191 11.49 20.19 -18.04
N GLU A 192 11.43 20.60 -19.31
CA GLU A 192 10.67 21.78 -19.74
C GLU A 192 9.16 21.58 -19.55
N PHE A 193 8.64 20.39 -19.88
CA PHE A 193 7.24 20.04 -19.64
C PHE A 193 6.86 20.19 -18.16
N TRP A 194 7.69 19.67 -17.25
CA TRP A 194 7.45 19.85 -15.81
C TRP A 194 7.52 21.31 -15.38
N ALA A 195 8.50 22.08 -15.88
CA ALA A 195 8.65 23.49 -15.53
C ALA A 195 7.44 24.32 -16.00
N GLN A 196 6.97 24.13 -17.23
CA GLN A 196 5.80 24.84 -17.76
C GLN A 196 4.50 24.42 -17.07
N HIS A 197 4.39 23.19 -16.59
CA HIS A 197 3.24 22.77 -15.78
C HIS A 197 3.25 23.46 -14.40
N ASP A 198 4.42 23.57 -13.77
CA ASP A 198 4.56 24.21 -12.46
C ASP A 198 4.22 25.72 -12.51
N THR A 199 4.51 26.39 -13.63
CA THR A 199 4.18 27.81 -13.87
C THR A 199 2.76 28.02 -14.43
N GLY A 200 2.06 26.95 -14.83
CA GLY A 200 0.75 27.03 -15.48
C GLY A 200 0.78 27.54 -16.93
N GLU A 201 1.96 27.54 -17.57
CA GLU A 201 2.13 27.96 -18.97
C GLU A 201 1.81 26.84 -19.97
N ALA A 202 1.85 25.58 -19.52
CA ALA A 202 1.49 24.45 -20.35
C ALA A 202 -0.01 24.45 -20.71
N LEU A 203 -0.32 24.12 -21.96
CA LEU A 203 -1.69 23.92 -22.43
C LEU A 203 -2.07 22.45 -22.26
N HIS A 204 -3.27 22.21 -21.73
CA HIS A 204 -3.79 20.87 -21.45
C HIS A 204 -5.11 20.61 -22.17
N GLY A 205 -5.41 19.33 -22.41
CA GLY A 205 -6.74 18.91 -22.83
C GLY A 205 -7.76 19.00 -21.70
N ASP A 206 -8.96 18.48 -21.93
CA ASP A 206 -9.89 18.16 -20.86
C ASP A 206 -9.37 16.91 -20.13
N GLU A 207 -8.79 17.15 -18.97
CA GLU A 207 -7.96 16.18 -18.26
C GLU A 207 -8.41 16.06 -16.80
N ASP A 208 -9.61 16.48 -16.41
CA ASP A 208 -10.02 16.33 -15.01
C ASP A 208 -10.08 14.84 -14.62
N ALA A 209 -9.44 14.47 -13.50
CA ALA A 209 -9.46 13.08 -13.03
C ALA A 209 -10.89 12.59 -12.75
N ASP A 210 -11.29 11.46 -13.34
CA ASP A 210 -12.58 10.83 -13.08
C ASP A 210 -12.65 10.36 -11.61
N PRO A 211 -13.82 10.41 -10.93
CA PRO A 211 -13.96 9.89 -9.57
C PRO A 211 -13.51 8.44 -9.39
N SER A 212 -13.63 7.60 -10.43
CA SER A 212 -13.17 6.22 -10.44
C SER A 212 -11.64 6.14 -10.45
N ASP A 213 -10.98 7.01 -11.21
CA ASP A 213 -9.52 7.12 -11.25
C ASP A 213 -9.00 7.56 -9.89
N LEU A 214 -9.61 8.58 -9.28
CA LEU A 214 -9.26 9.03 -7.94
C LEU A 214 -9.44 7.92 -6.89
N ALA A 215 -10.51 7.13 -6.98
CA ALA A 215 -10.73 6.00 -6.09
C ALA A 215 -9.67 4.90 -6.26
N LEU A 216 -9.28 4.60 -7.51
CA LEU A 216 -8.20 3.65 -7.81
C LEU A 216 -6.87 4.13 -7.24
N VAL A 217 -6.50 5.39 -7.50
CA VAL A 217 -5.24 5.95 -6.99
C VAL A 217 -5.22 5.99 -5.47
N ALA A 218 -6.31 6.43 -4.84
CA ALA A 218 -6.43 6.43 -3.38
C ALA A 218 -6.23 5.03 -2.80
N ALA A 219 -6.83 4.00 -3.40
CA ALA A 219 -6.65 2.61 -2.97
C ALA A 219 -5.19 2.14 -3.09
N LEU A 220 -4.49 2.51 -4.17
CA LEU A 220 -3.08 2.16 -4.38
C LEU A 220 -2.14 2.86 -3.39
N LEU A 221 -2.32 4.17 -3.15
CA LEU A 221 -1.54 4.92 -2.18
C LEU A 221 -1.73 4.37 -0.76
N VAL A 222 -2.99 4.12 -0.37
CA VAL A 222 -3.35 3.60 0.96
C VAL A 222 -2.83 2.17 1.16
N ASN A 223 -2.85 1.34 0.11
CA ASN A 223 -2.29 -0.01 0.19
C ASN A 223 -0.79 0.02 0.51
N ASP A 224 -0.05 0.94 -0.11
CA ASP A 224 1.40 1.03 0.06
C ASP A 224 1.76 1.68 1.40
N LEU A 225 1.05 2.73 1.81
CA LEU A 225 1.17 3.30 3.15
C LEU A 225 0.82 2.28 4.25
N ARG A 226 -0.20 1.46 4.05
CA ARG A 226 -0.56 0.41 5.02
C ARG A 226 0.55 -0.62 5.14
N ALA A 227 1.13 -1.06 4.02
CA ALA A 227 2.24 -2.01 4.04
C ALA A 227 3.45 -1.44 4.81
N TRP A 228 3.78 -0.16 4.58
CA TRP A 228 4.77 0.57 5.36
C TRP A 228 4.41 0.64 6.85
N ALA A 229 3.17 1.04 7.17
CA ALA A 229 2.72 1.22 8.54
C ALA A 229 2.82 -0.09 9.34
N LEU A 230 2.46 -1.21 8.71
CA LEU A 230 2.57 -2.55 9.27
C LEU A 230 3.99 -3.13 9.30
N GLY A 231 4.98 -2.45 8.70
CA GLY A 231 6.33 -3.00 8.49
C GLY A 231 6.32 -4.29 7.64
N SER A 232 5.26 -4.50 6.86
CA SER A 232 5.04 -5.74 6.12
C SER A 232 6.00 -5.83 4.95
N ARG A 233 6.85 -6.86 4.97
CA ARG A 233 7.60 -7.27 3.78
C ARG A 233 6.73 -8.24 2.99
N SER A 234 6.64 -8.02 1.69
CA SER A 234 5.90 -8.89 0.79
C SER A 234 6.32 -10.35 0.97
N GLY A 235 5.34 -11.23 1.18
CA GLY A 235 5.56 -12.67 1.22
C GLY A 235 5.54 -13.28 -0.18
N GLU A 236 5.97 -14.53 -0.28
CA GLU A 236 5.85 -15.32 -1.51
C GLU A 236 4.38 -15.48 -1.92
N SER A 237 4.12 -15.53 -3.23
CA SER A 237 2.80 -15.77 -3.80
C SER A 237 2.88 -16.85 -4.88
N ALA A 238 1.85 -17.68 -4.97
CA ALA A 238 1.71 -18.65 -6.06
C ALA A 238 1.33 -17.98 -7.40
N PHE A 239 0.87 -16.73 -7.39
CA PHE A 239 0.30 -16.06 -8.56
C PHE A 239 1.22 -14.99 -9.17
N HIS A 240 2.24 -14.54 -8.45
CA HIS A 240 3.15 -13.50 -8.94
C HIS A 240 4.54 -13.63 -8.31
N PRO A 241 5.58 -13.16 -9.01
CA PRO A 241 6.91 -13.00 -8.42
C PRO A 241 6.87 -12.14 -7.16
N LEU A 242 7.87 -12.28 -6.29
CA LEU A 242 8.01 -11.43 -5.10
C LEU A 242 7.90 -9.95 -5.50
N PRO A 243 6.88 -9.22 -4.99
CA PRO A 243 6.68 -7.86 -5.42
C PRO A 243 7.74 -6.96 -4.80
N LEU A 244 8.13 -5.92 -5.54
CA LEU A 244 9.11 -4.94 -5.08
C LEU A 244 8.65 -4.31 -3.75
N PRO A 245 9.58 -4.08 -2.80
CA PRO A 245 9.29 -3.35 -1.58
C PRO A 245 8.67 -1.98 -1.88
N VAL A 246 7.70 -1.56 -1.06
CA VAL A 246 6.98 -0.29 -1.28
C VAL A 246 7.89 0.93 -1.25
N ASP A 247 9.02 0.84 -0.57
CA ASP A 247 10.06 1.88 -0.45
C ASP A 247 11.07 1.89 -1.61
N ARG A 248 10.92 0.98 -2.57
CA ARG A 248 11.76 0.89 -3.78
C ARG A 248 10.96 0.73 -5.07
N ARG A 249 9.64 0.93 -5.02
CA ARG A 249 8.74 0.64 -6.13
C ARG A 249 8.10 1.90 -6.68
N LEU A 250 8.50 2.28 -7.89
CA LEU A 250 7.75 3.24 -8.71
C LEU A 250 6.71 2.45 -9.50
N ARG A 251 5.44 2.70 -9.22
CA ARG A 251 4.33 2.09 -9.95
C ARG A 251 3.80 3.04 -11.00
N VAL A 252 3.59 2.55 -12.21
CA VAL A 252 2.92 3.26 -13.30
C VAL A 252 1.60 2.55 -13.60
N VAL A 253 0.51 3.31 -13.54
CA VAL A 253 -0.85 2.86 -13.86
C VAL A 253 -1.29 3.54 -15.14
N ASP A 254 -1.76 2.76 -16.12
CA ASP A 254 -2.41 3.26 -17.33
C ASP A 254 -3.93 3.26 -17.08
N LEU A 255 -4.54 4.44 -17.05
CA LEU A 255 -5.96 4.61 -16.67
C LEU A 255 -6.93 4.11 -17.75
N ASP A 256 -6.53 4.12 -19.02
CA ASP A 256 -7.37 3.60 -20.12
C ASP A 256 -7.52 2.08 -20.05
N THR A 257 -6.45 1.38 -19.65
CA THR A 257 -6.36 -0.08 -19.71
C THR A 257 -6.42 -0.76 -18.35
N GLY A 258 -6.22 -0.01 -17.26
CA GLY A 258 -6.01 -0.54 -15.92
C GLY A 258 -4.68 -1.29 -15.76
N ALA A 259 -3.76 -1.21 -16.72
CA ALA A 259 -2.48 -1.89 -16.66
C ALA A 259 -1.59 -1.28 -15.57
N ILE A 260 -0.96 -2.13 -14.77
CA ILE A 260 -0.05 -1.73 -13.70
C ILE A 260 1.33 -2.30 -13.99
N SER A 261 2.35 -1.43 -13.99
CA SER A 261 3.75 -1.83 -14.08
C SER A 261 4.54 -1.28 -12.90
N ASP A 262 5.34 -2.16 -12.27
CA ASP A 262 6.15 -1.82 -11.12
C ASP A 262 7.63 -1.78 -11.53
N HIS A 263 8.32 -0.68 -11.22
CA HIS A 263 9.71 -0.41 -11.61
C HIS A 263 10.58 -0.22 -10.36
N PRO A 264 11.73 -0.91 -10.25
CA PRO A 264 12.61 -0.74 -9.10
C PRO A 264 13.33 0.60 -9.18
N VAL A 265 13.28 1.40 -8.11
CA VAL A 265 14.05 2.64 -7.97
C VAL A 265 15.15 2.43 -6.92
N LEU A 266 16.35 2.90 -7.24
CA LEU A 266 17.49 2.90 -6.35
C LEU A 266 17.86 4.35 -6.03
N PRO A 267 18.39 4.63 -4.83
CA PRO A 267 18.94 5.94 -4.52
C PRO A 267 20.02 6.33 -5.54
N VAL A 268 19.94 7.54 -6.05
CA VAL A 268 20.92 8.07 -7.01
C VAL A 268 22.05 8.73 -6.23
N PRO A 269 23.32 8.31 -6.41
CA PRO A 269 24.45 8.94 -5.74
C PRO A 269 24.53 10.44 -6.06
N ALA A 270 24.96 11.26 -5.11
CA ALA A 270 25.14 12.70 -5.31
C ALA A 270 26.17 13.05 -6.42
N SER A 271 27.00 12.08 -6.82
CA SER A 271 27.97 12.21 -7.92
C SER A 271 27.36 11.92 -9.30
N ALA A 272 26.09 11.53 -9.39
CA ALA A 272 25.43 11.33 -10.67
C ALA A 272 25.26 12.70 -11.39
N PRO A 273 25.53 12.76 -12.71
CA PRO A 273 25.49 13.99 -13.49
C PRO A 273 24.09 14.58 -13.66
#